data_AF-A0ABD2C124-F1
#
_entry.id   AF-A0ABD2C124-F1
#
_cell.length_a   1.000
_cell.length_b   1.000
_cell.length_c   1.000
_cell.angle_alpha   90.00
_cell.angle_beta   90.00
_cell.angle_gamma   90.00
#
_symmetry.space_group_name_H-M   'P 1'
#
loop_
_entity.id
_entity.type
_entity.pdbx_description
1 polymer ?
#
loop_
_entity_poly.entity_id
_entity_poly.type
_entity_poly.pdbx_seq_one_letter_code
_entity_poly.pdbx_strand_id
1 'polypeptide(L)'
;MMLARVCRAGLSPTLVSFIKTPIVPKPMLTKIQPSRLFANDGRTAFTRTARRNQTIAEKLERPATETPFNIGKVVLAGASAFGLGSLCYYGLGLDSKAGAIDQVHFWPQYVKERIRTTYMYFGGSVLLTAASAVLCLRSPAVMNLVTRQGWLAIIGTMVAMIGSGIVAQNIPYKEGLGIKQLAWMAHTGIIGAVIAPICFLGGPLLTRAALYTAGVIGGLSTVAMCAPSDKFLKMAGPLSIGLGVVFVSSLGTLFLPPTTALGASLYSLSIYGGLILFSMFLLYDTQHIIRNAQVHPVYHDESIRPYDPIKNAISIYLDTLNIFLRILTILSTGGSNRRK
;
A
#
# COMPACT_ATOMS: atom_id res chain seq x y z
N MET A 1 16.33 -48.58 58.22
CA MET A 1 17.73 -48.41 57.79
C MET A 1 17.99 -46.92 57.61
N MET A 2 19.05 -46.44 58.27
CA MET A 2 19.73 -45.14 58.16
C MET A 2 18.87 -43.86 58.37
N LEU A 3 18.95 -43.16 59.51
CA LEU A 3 20.05 -42.28 59.99
C LEU A 3 20.48 -41.28 58.89
N ALA A 4 20.51 -39.96 59.08
CA ALA A 4 20.84 -39.21 60.27
C ALA A 4 20.46 -37.71 60.15
N ARG A 5 20.10 -37.18 61.33
CA ARG A 5 20.45 -35.87 61.92
C ARG A 5 19.98 -34.55 61.26
N VAL A 6 19.35 -33.56 61.91
CA VAL A 6 19.00 -33.15 63.30
C VAL A 6 19.47 -31.68 63.49
N CYS A 7 18.50 -30.79 63.78
CA CYS A 7 18.53 -29.68 64.76
C CYS A 7 19.56 -28.53 64.60
N ARG A 8 19.38 -27.31 65.11
CA ARG A 8 18.40 -26.72 66.06
C ARG A 8 18.49 -25.19 66.00
N ALA A 9 17.42 -24.54 66.46
CA ALA A 9 17.30 -23.11 66.72
C ALA A 9 17.91 -22.64 68.06
N GLY A 10 17.97 -21.31 68.21
CA GLY A 10 18.18 -20.55 69.46
C GLY A 10 19.28 -19.50 69.28
N LEU A 11 19.30 -18.30 69.86
CA LEU A 11 18.46 -17.54 70.80
C LEU A 11 19.13 -16.14 70.89
N SER A 12 18.36 -15.04 70.94
CA SER A 12 18.80 -13.70 71.41
C SER A 12 18.92 -13.74 72.96
N PRO A 13 19.72 -12.92 73.72
CA PRO A 13 19.66 -11.45 73.73
C PRO A 13 20.91 -10.63 74.18
N THR A 14 20.72 -9.31 74.10
CA THR A 14 21.39 -8.09 74.59
C THR A 14 22.32 -8.08 75.83
N LEU A 15 23.20 -7.06 75.84
CA LEU A 15 23.86 -6.27 76.93
C LEU A 15 25.38 -6.12 76.60
N VAL A 16 26.11 -5.00 76.69
CA VAL A 16 25.98 -3.71 77.38
C VAL A 16 26.88 -2.66 76.70
N SER A 17 26.45 -1.42 76.86
CA SER A 17 27.03 -0.11 76.52
C SER A 17 28.44 0.21 77.05
N PHE A 18 29.11 1.14 76.37
CA PHE A 18 29.55 2.48 76.88
C PHE A 18 30.90 2.90 76.26
N ILE A 19 30.91 4.05 75.57
CA ILE A 19 31.74 5.25 75.87
C ILE A 19 31.74 6.18 74.64
N LYS A 20 31.35 7.42 74.91
CA LYS A 20 31.40 8.60 74.05
C LYS A 20 32.82 8.85 73.51
N THR A 21 32.94 9.22 72.23
CA THR A 21 34.08 9.97 71.71
C THR A 21 33.62 11.26 71.01
N PRO A 22 34.42 12.34 71.09
CA PRO A 22 33.96 13.70 70.86
C PRO A 22 33.85 14.10 69.39
N ILE A 23 33.00 15.11 69.16
CA ILE A 23 32.74 15.77 67.88
C ILE A 23 34.03 16.46 67.40
N VAL A 24 34.59 15.99 66.27
CA VAL A 24 35.63 16.69 65.53
C VAL A 24 34.94 17.70 64.59
N PRO A 25 35.24 19.01 64.66
CA PRO A 25 34.64 19.97 63.75
C PRO A 25 35.14 19.74 62.32
N LYS A 26 34.20 19.61 61.37
CA LYS A 26 34.50 19.48 59.94
C LYS A 26 35.32 20.69 59.48
N PRO A 27 36.41 20.52 58.71
CA PRO A 27 37.06 21.65 58.06
C PRO A 27 36.07 22.26 57.06
N MET A 28 35.80 23.57 57.18
CA MET A 28 35.13 24.34 56.14
C MET A 28 36.04 24.37 54.91
N LEU A 29 35.86 23.41 54.01
CA LEU A 29 36.32 23.54 52.65
C LEU A 29 35.38 24.50 51.93
N THR A 30 35.84 25.74 51.75
CA THR A 30 35.23 26.72 50.86
C THR A 30 35.16 26.12 49.46
N LYS A 31 33.99 25.58 49.10
CA LYS A 31 33.73 25.02 47.79
C LYS A 31 33.62 26.18 46.80
N ILE A 32 34.75 26.71 46.37
CA ILE A 32 34.83 27.58 45.19
C ILE A 32 34.44 26.66 44.01
N GLN A 33 33.16 26.62 43.67
CA GLN A 33 32.76 26.17 42.35
C GLN A 33 33.19 27.27 41.39
N PRO A 34 34.12 27.03 40.46
CA PRO A 34 34.17 27.89 39.29
C PRO A 34 32.86 27.63 38.54
N SER A 35 31.89 28.53 38.70
CA SER A 35 30.80 28.62 37.74
C SER A 35 31.46 28.93 36.40
N ARG A 36 31.73 27.90 35.59
CA ARG A 36 32.03 28.08 34.18
C ARG A 36 30.76 28.62 33.56
N LEU A 37 30.59 29.94 33.60
CA LEU A 37 29.70 30.64 32.69
C LEU A 37 30.27 30.39 31.30
N PHE A 38 29.75 29.37 30.62
CA PHE A 38 29.72 29.43 29.18
C PHE A 38 28.90 30.69 28.85
N ALA A 39 29.56 31.70 28.28
CA ALA A 39 28.87 32.81 27.65
C ALA A 39 28.01 32.23 26.53
N ASN A 40 26.78 31.83 26.87
CA ASN A 40 25.76 31.42 25.91
C ASN A 40 24.95 32.65 25.47
N ASP A 41 25.64 33.78 25.29
CA ASP A 41 25.05 35.11 25.18
C ASP A 41 25.42 35.74 23.84
N GLY A 42 24.77 35.24 22.80
CA GLY A 42 24.89 35.81 21.46
C GLY A 42 24.28 34.95 20.35
N ARG A 43 24.07 33.66 20.60
CA ARG A 43 23.50 32.76 19.58
C ARG A 43 22.02 32.47 19.76
N THR A 44 21.43 32.64 20.93
CA THR A 44 20.04 32.20 21.19
C THR A 44 18.98 33.06 20.50
N ALA A 45 19.10 34.39 20.48
CA ALA A 45 18.13 35.25 19.79
C ALA A 45 18.23 35.12 18.26
N PHE A 46 19.44 35.12 17.70
CA PHE A 46 19.64 34.99 16.25
C PHE A 46 19.33 33.58 15.75
N THR A 47 19.68 32.51 16.48
CA THR A 47 19.28 31.14 16.10
C THR A 47 17.79 30.88 16.27
N ARG A 48 17.13 31.49 17.27
CA ARG A 48 15.67 31.38 17.44
C ARG A 48 14.89 32.17 16.37
N THR A 49 15.46 33.28 15.90
CA THR A 49 14.89 34.07 14.79
C THR A 49 15.21 33.46 13.43
N ALA A 50 16.42 32.91 13.22
CA ALA A 50 16.78 32.14 12.04
C ALA A 50 15.94 30.87 11.92
N ARG A 51 15.65 30.18 13.04
CA ARG A 51 14.70 29.05 13.09
C ARG A 51 13.25 29.47 12.78
N ARG A 52 12.89 30.73 13.07
CA ARG A 52 11.57 31.31 12.76
C ARG A 52 11.44 31.71 11.29
N ASN A 53 12.53 32.12 10.65
CA ASN A 53 12.60 32.55 9.25
C ASN A 53 13.16 31.47 8.31
N GLN A 54 13.06 30.19 8.66
CA GLN A 54 13.43 29.11 7.73
C GLN A 54 12.45 29.13 6.56
N THR A 55 12.99 29.33 5.37
CA THR A 55 12.23 29.33 4.12
C THR A 55 11.55 27.99 3.91
N ILE A 56 10.44 27.97 3.18
CA ILE A 56 9.69 26.75 2.89
C ILE A 56 10.61 25.71 2.23
N ALA A 57 11.53 26.15 1.36
CA ALA A 57 12.58 25.32 0.78
C ALA A 57 13.47 24.63 1.85
N GLU A 58 13.99 25.38 2.82
CA GLU A 58 14.85 24.85 3.89
C GLU A 58 14.10 23.90 4.85
N LYS A 59 12.77 24.01 4.97
CA LYS A 59 11.94 23.04 5.70
C LYS A 59 11.73 21.74 4.92
N LEU A 60 11.68 21.81 3.59
CA LEU A 60 11.43 20.68 2.70
C LEU A 60 12.69 19.81 2.48
N GLU A 61 13.88 20.41 2.53
CA GLU A 61 15.18 19.73 2.39
C GLU A 61 15.67 19.05 3.68
N ARG A 62 14.92 19.17 4.78
CA ARG A 62 15.30 18.53 6.04
C ARG A 62 15.41 17.02 5.91
N PRO A 63 16.26 16.38 6.73
CA PRO A 63 16.31 14.92 6.78
C PRO A 63 14.93 14.34 7.09
N ALA A 64 14.60 13.27 6.38
CA ALA A 64 13.34 12.56 6.49
C ALA A 64 13.10 12.16 7.95
N THR A 65 11.99 12.65 8.50
CA THR A 65 11.47 12.20 9.79
C THR A 65 10.56 11.00 9.56
N GLU A 66 10.38 10.11 10.53
CA GLU A 66 9.43 8.99 10.44
C GLU A 66 7.95 9.43 10.44
N THR A 67 7.68 10.71 10.68
CA THR A 67 6.32 11.26 10.81
C THR A 67 5.43 11.01 9.60
N PRO A 68 5.85 11.19 8.33
CA PRO A 68 4.97 10.96 7.19
C PRO A 68 4.57 9.49 7.07
N PHE A 69 5.46 8.56 7.41
CA PHE A 69 5.18 7.12 7.39
C PHE A 69 4.21 6.71 8.50
N ASN A 70 4.37 7.27 9.70
CA ASN A 70 3.47 6.98 10.82
C ASN A 70 2.06 7.53 10.56
N ILE A 71 1.96 8.74 9.99
CA ILE A 71 0.68 9.30 9.54
C ILE A 71 0.06 8.38 8.49
N GLY A 72 0.83 7.96 7.48
CA GLY A 72 0.35 7.04 6.43
C GLY A 72 -0.21 5.73 7.00
N LYS A 73 0.46 5.13 7.98
CA LYS A 73 -0.02 3.91 8.67
C LYS A 73 -1.32 4.14 9.43
N VAL A 74 -1.43 5.25 10.18
CA VAL A 74 -2.64 5.59 10.93
C VAL A 74 -3.82 5.81 9.98
N VAL A 75 -3.61 6.55 8.89
CA VAL A 75 -4.64 6.78 7.87
C VAL A 75 -5.06 5.48 7.21
N LEU A 76 -4.11 4.60 6.86
CA LEU A 76 -4.42 3.27 6.31
C LEU A 76 -5.19 2.39 7.30
N ALA A 77 -4.84 2.42 8.59
CA ALA A 77 -5.56 1.69 9.62
C ALA A 77 -7.01 2.20 9.77
N GLY A 78 -7.20 3.52 9.76
CA GLY A 78 -8.51 4.14 9.76
C GLY A 78 -9.35 3.76 8.55
N ALA A 79 -8.76 3.79 7.35
CA ALA A 79 -9.42 3.36 6.12
C ALA A 79 -9.80 1.87 6.14
N SER A 80 -8.94 1.03 6.72
CA SER A 80 -9.22 -0.41 6.89
C SER A 80 -10.38 -0.66 7.86
N ALA A 81 -10.40 0.05 8.99
CA ALA A 81 -11.50 0.00 9.94
C ALA A 81 -12.82 0.47 9.32
N PHE A 82 -12.78 1.54 8.52
CA PHE A 82 -13.92 2.00 7.76
C PHE A 82 -14.39 0.95 6.74
N GLY A 83 -13.48 0.32 5.99
CA GLY A 83 -13.80 -0.73 5.04
C GLY A 83 -14.48 -1.94 5.70
N LEU A 84 -13.94 -2.42 6.82
CA LEU A 84 -14.55 -3.50 7.61
C LEU A 84 -15.91 -3.10 8.20
N GLY A 85 -16.02 -1.88 8.73
CA GLY A 85 -17.28 -1.34 9.22
C GLY A 85 -18.34 -1.26 8.11
N SER A 86 -17.93 -0.85 6.90
CA SER A 86 -18.80 -0.82 5.73
C SER A 86 -19.25 -2.21 5.29
N LEU A 87 -18.37 -3.22 5.38
CA LEU A 87 -18.71 -4.61 5.10
C LEU A 87 -19.74 -5.12 6.10
N CYS A 88 -19.55 -4.88 7.39
CA CYS A 88 -20.53 -5.26 8.40
C CYS A 88 -21.87 -4.53 8.19
N TYR A 89 -21.84 -3.23 7.88
CA TYR A 89 -23.05 -2.43 7.70
C TYR A 89 -23.87 -2.89 6.49
N TYR A 90 -23.24 -3.00 5.31
CA TYR A 90 -23.91 -3.41 4.09
C TYR A 90 -24.17 -4.92 4.04
N GLY A 91 -23.27 -5.74 4.57
CA GLY A 91 -23.41 -7.20 4.60
C GLY A 91 -24.53 -7.68 5.54
N LEU A 92 -24.81 -6.95 6.62
CA LEU A 92 -25.96 -7.22 7.50
C LEU A 92 -27.28 -6.63 6.98
N GLY A 93 -27.29 -5.98 5.82
CA GLY A 93 -28.50 -5.43 5.22
C GLY A 93 -29.11 -4.25 6.01
N LEU A 94 -28.28 -3.49 6.75
CA LEU A 94 -28.74 -2.35 7.54
C LEU A 94 -29.10 -1.12 6.69
N ASP A 95 -28.82 -1.14 5.38
CA ASP A 95 -29.21 -0.07 4.45
C ASP A 95 -30.61 -0.31 3.89
N SER A 96 -31.38 0.76 3.65
CA SER A 96 -32.76 0.66 3.12
C SER A 96 -32.82 0.30 1.63
N LYS A 97 -31.68 0.21 0.95
CA LYS A 97 -31.57 -0.13 -0.47
C LYS A 97 -30.93 -1.50 -0.64
N ALA A 98 -31.57 -2.36 -1.43
CA ALA A 98 -31.04 -3.68 -1.78
C ALA A 98 -29.66 -3.59 -2.44
N GLY A 99 -28.74 -4.44 -1.97
CA GLY A 99 -27.40 -4.55 -2.54
C GLY A 99 -27.41 -5.22 -3.91
N ALA A 100 -26.28 -5.19 -4.61
CA ALA A 100 -26.14 -5.94 -5.85
C ALA A 100 -26.36 -7.45 -5.60
N ILE A 101 -25.90 -7.97 -4.44
CA ILE A 101 -26.03 -9.37 -4.04
C ILE A 101 -27.49 -9.85 -3.96
N ASP A 102 -28.40 -9.01 -3.48
CA ASP A 102 -29.84 -9.34 -3.39
C ASP A 102 -30.49 -9.43 -4.78
N GLN A 103 -29.95 -8.67 -5.74
CA GLN A 103 -30.45 -8.62 -7.11
C GLN A 103 -29.84 -9.69 -8.02
N VAL A 104 -28.73 -10.33 -7.62
CA VAL A 104 -28.01 -11.34 -8.42
C VAL A 104 -28.95 -12.46 -8.88
N HIS A 105 -29.89 -12.88 -8.02
CA HIS A 105 -30.82 -13.96 -8.36
C HIS A 105 -31.68 -13.61 -9.57
N PHE A 106 -32.14 -12.35 -9.64
CA PHE A 106 -33.02 -11.83 -10.70
C PHE A 106 -32.28 -11.42 -11.97
N TRP A 107 -30.94 -11.44 -11.99
CA TRP A 107 -30.20 -11.05 -13.19
C TRP A 107 -30.38 -12.06 -14.33
N PRO A 108 -30.64 -11.59 -15.56
CA PRO A 108 -30.63 -12.43 -16.75
C PRO A 108 -29.30 -13.17 -16.93
N GLN A 109 -29.33 -14.32 -17.60
CA GLN A 109 -28.13 -15.16 -17.79
C GLN A 109 -26.99 -14.43 -18.53
N TYR A 110 -27.32 -13.61 -19.54
CA TYR A 110 -26.31 -12.85 -20.28
C TYR A 110 -25.51 -11.87 -19.39
N VAL A 111 -26.14 -11.29 -18.36
CA VAL A 111 -25.46 -10.38 -17.41
C VAL A 111 -24.45 -11.17 -16.57
N LYS A 112 -24.87 -12.34 -16.07
CA LYS A 112 -24.02 -13.24 -15.29
C LYS A 112 -22.84 -13.72 -16.12
N GLU A 113 -23.06 -14.05 -17.39
CA GLU A 113 -22.01 -14.47 -18.32
C GLU A 113 -21.02 -13.34 -18.64
N ARG A 114 -21.49 -12.11 -18.88
CA ARG A 114 -20.64 -10.93 -19.07
C ARG A 114 -19.74 -10.67 -17.86
N ILE A 115 -20.29 -10.72 -16.65
CA ILE A 115 -19.50 -10.56 -15.42
C ILE A 115 -18.50 -11.71 -15.27
N ARG A 116 -18.94 -12.95 -15.45
CA ARG A 116 -18.07 -14.14 -15.35
C ARG A 116 -16.91 -14.07 -16.34
N THR A 117 -17.16 -13.71 -17.59
CA THR A 117 -16.11 -13.60 -18.62
C THR A 117 -15.11 -12.50 -18.28
N THR A 118 -15.55 -11.33 -17.79
CA THR A 118 -14.65 -10.28 -17.27
C THR A 118 -13.74 -10.81 -16.16
N TYR A 119 -14.29 -11.52 -15.16
CA TYR A 119 -13.49 -12.08 -14.08
C TYR A 119 -12.55 -13.22 -14.52
N MET A 120 -12.93 -13.99 -15.57
CA MET A 120 -12.04 -14.98 -16.19
C MET A 120 -10.83 -14.30 -16.85
N TYR A 121 -11.02 -13.20 -17.59
CA TYR A 121 -9.90 -12.42 -18.14
C TYR A 121 -9.06 -11.76 -17.04
N PHE A 122 -9.68 -11.28 -15.96
CA PHE A 122 -8.95 -10.77 -14.80
C PHE A 122 -8.05 -11.85 -14.19
N GLY A 123 -8.60 -13.02 -13.86
CA GLY A 123 -7.82 -14.15 -13.32
C GLY A 123 -6.73 -14.62 -14.29
N GLY A 124 -7.07 -14.70 -15.58
CA GLY A 124 -6.11 -14.97 -16.65
C GLY A 124 -4.98 -13.94 -16.71
N SER A 125 -5.26 -12.67 -16.45
CA SER A 125 -4.26 -11.58 -16.47
C SER A 125 -3.28 -11.79 -15.33
N VAL A 126 -3.76 -12.10 -14.13
CA VAL A 126 -2.91 -12.38 -12.96
C VAL A 126 -2.00 -13.58 -13.22
N LEU A 127 -2.55 -14.68 -13.75
CA LEU A 127 -1.77 -15.88 -14.07
C LEU A 127 -0.73 -15.62 -15.17
N LEU A 128 -1.13 -14.91 -16.23
CA LEU A 128 -0.25 -14.62 -17.35
C LEU A 128 0.88 -13.67 -16.96
N THR A 129 0.60 -12.68 -16.11
CA THR A 129 1.62 -11.78 -15.53
C THR A 129 2.61 -12.55 -14.66
N ALA A 130 2.14 -13.47 -13.82
CA ALA A 130 3.00 -14.33 -13.02
C ALA A 130 3.86 -15.26 -13.89
N ALA A 131 3.27 -15.89 -14.91
CA ALA A 131 3.98 -16.72 -15.87
C ALA A 131 5.04 -15.92 -16.64
N SER A 132 4.69 -14.73 -17.13
CA SER A 132 5.60 -13.81 -17.80
C SER A 132 6.78 -13.42 -16.91
N ALA A 133 6.52 -13.06 -15.64
CA ALA A 133 7.57 -12.73 -14.68
C ALA A 133 8.55 -13.91 -14.49
N VAL A 134 8.04 -15.14 -14.36
CA VAL A 134 8.88 -16.35 -14.24
C VAL A 134 9.69 -16.60 -15.51
N LEU A 135 9.12 -16.41 -16.69
CA LEU A 135 9.84 -16.55 -17.96
C LEU A 135 10.94 -15.49 -18.11
N CYS A 136 10.68 -14.25 -17.68
CA CYS A 136 11.66 -13.16 -17.69
C CYS A 136 12.82 -13.43 -16.73
N LEU A 137 12.56 -14.02 -15.56
CA LEU A 137 13.61 -14.44 -14.62
C LEU A 137 14.54 -15.50 -15.21
N ARG A 138 14.05 -16.33 -16.13
CA ARG A 138 14.84 -17.36 -16.83
C ARG A 138 15.61 -16.82 -18.03
N SER A 139 15.31 -15.61 -18.49
CA SER A 139 15.94 -14.99 -19.67
C SER A 139 16.89 -13.85 -19.26
N PRO A 140 18.22 -14.07 -19.27
CA PRO A 140 19.20 -13.04 -18.90
C PRO A 140 19.10 -11.79 -19.78
N ALA A 141 18.73 -11.94 -21.06
CA ALA A 141 18.59 -10.81 -21.98
C ALA A 141 17.43 -9.88 -21.58
N VAL A 142 16.28 -10.45 -21.23
CA VAL A 142 15.10 -9.67 -20.80
C VAL A 142 15.36 -9.06 -19.42
N MET A 143 15.96 -9.82 -18.51
CA MET A 143 16.31 -9.31 -17.18
C MET A 143 17.25 -8.12 -17.29
N ASN A 144 18.33 -8.23 -18.08
CA ASN A 144 19.28 -7.14 -18.28
C ASN A 144 18.62 -5.90 -18.89
N LEU A 145 17.66 -6.08 -19.81
CA LEU A 145 16.90 -4.98 -20.40
C LEU A 145 16.03 -4.26 -19.35
N VAL A 146 15.29 -5.00 -18.55
CA VAL A 146 14.34 -4.43 -17.57
C VAL A 146 15.06 -3.86 -16.34
N THR A 147 16.18 -4.45 -15.92
CA THR A 147 16.99 -3.94 -14.80
C THR A 147 17.92 -2.81 -15.21
N ARG A 148 18.00 -2.49 -16.51
CA ARG A 148 18.90 -1.45 -17.00
C ARG A 148 18.53 -0.11 -16.36
N GLN A 149 19.49 0.48 -15.67
CA GLN A 149 19.32 1.78 -15.03
C GLN A 149 19.56 2.88 -16.07
N GLY A 150 18.66 3.85 -16.14
CA GLY A 150 18.79 5.02 -17.03
C GLY A 150 17.45 5.56 -17.50
N TRP A 151 17.43 6.85 -17.84
CA TRP A 151 16.21 7.54 -18.29
C TRP A 151 15.56 6.87 -19.50
N LEU A 152 16.35 6.35 -20.45
CA LEU A 152 15.83 5.64 -21.61
C LEU A 152 15.11 4.34 -21.24
N ALA A 153 15.59 3.61 -20.24
CA ALA A 153 14.95 2.38 -19.78
C ALA A 153 13.66 2.69 -19.00
N ILE A 154 13.67 3.74 -18.16
CA ILE A 154 12.48 4.20 -17.44
C ILE A 154 11.39 4.68 -18.42
N ILE A 155 11.75 5.53 -19.37
CA ILE A 155 10.81 6.03 -20.38
C ILE A 155 10.36 4.88 -21.28
N GLY A 156 11.27 4.02 -21.72
CA GLY A 156 10.96 2.88 -22.58
C GLY A 156 9.97 1.91 -21.95
N THR A 157 10.17 1.54 -20.68
CA THR A 157 9.23 0.66 -19.93
C THR A 157 7.90 1.34 -19.68
N MET A 158 7.89 2.66 -19.40
CA MET A 158 6.65 3.43 -19.26
C MET A 158 5.84 3.47 -20.56
N VAL A 159 6.50 3.78 -21.69
CA VAL A 159 5.87 3.78 -23.02
C VAL A 159 5.37 2.39 -23.38
N ALA A 160 6.13 1.33 -23.07
CA ALA A 160 5.69 -0.03 -23.33
C ALA A 160 4.42 -0.39 -22.53
N MET A 161 4.37 -0.08 -21.23
CA MET A 161 3.19 -0.37 -20.39
C MET A 161 1.96 0.47 -20.81
N ILE A 162 2.12 1.78 -20.94
CA ILE A 162 1.02 2.68 -21.30
C ILE A 162 0.56 2.40 -22.74
N GLY A 163 1.50 2.32 -23.68
CA GLY A 163 1.22 2.11 -25.10
C GLY A 163 0.53 0.77 -25.36
N SER A 164 1.03 -0.33 -24.77
CA SER A 164 0.37 -1.63 -24.91
C SER A 164 -1.03 -1.63 -24.28
N GLY A 165 -1.24 -0.90 -23.19
CA GLY A 165 -2.56 -0.76 -22.57
C GLY A 165 -3.54 0.02 -23.45
N ILE A 166 -3.10 1.12 -24.06
CA ILE A 166 -3.90 1.91 -25.01
C ILE A 166 -4.27 1.04 -26.21
N VAL A 167 -3.33 0.27 -26.77
CA VAL A 167 -3.60 -0.64 -27.90
C VAL A 167 -4.62 -1.71 -27.49
N ALA A 168 -4.39 -2.39 -26.36
CA ALA A 168 -5.29 -3.43 -25.87
C ALA A 168 -6.71 -2.92 -25.61
N GLN A 169 -6.89 -1.66 -25.20
CA GLN A 169 -8.21 -1.07 -24.94
C GLN A 169 -8.92 -0.55 -26.19
N ASN A 170 -8.18 -0.10 -27.21
CA ASN A 170 -8.78 0.48 -28.42
C ASN A 170 -9.21 -0.55 -29.47
N ILE A 171 -8.65 -1.77 -29.42
CA ILE A 171 -9.08 -2.85 -30.32
C ILE A 171 -10.52 -3.28 -29.95
N PRO A 172 -11.44 -3.39 -30.92
CA PRO A 172 -12.80 -3.86 -30.64
C PRO A 172 -12.80 -5.34 -30.21
N TYR A 173 -13.64 -5.67 -29.24
CA TYR A 173 -13.81 -7.04 -28.79
C TYR A 173 -14.52 -7.89 -29.86
N LYS A 174 -13.99 -9.09 -30.09
CA LYS A 174 -14.62 -10.16 -30.87
C LYS A 174 -14.50 -11.45 -30.08
N GLU A 175 -15.56 -12.25 -30.06
CA GLU A 175 -15.55 -13.55 -29.39
C GLU A 175 -14.53 -14.49 -30.04
N GLY A 176 -13.85 -15.31 -29.24
CA GLY A 176 -12.79 -16.23 -29.68
C GLY A 176 -11.36 -15.69 -29.55
N LEU A 177 -10.40 -16.44 -30.11
CA LEU A 177 -8.99 -16.07 -30.16
C LEU A 177 -8.74 -15.04 -31.28
N GLY A 178 -8.94 -13.77 -30.94
CA GLY A 178 -8.74 -12.63 -31.84
C GLY A 178 -7.53 -11.77 -31.50
N ILE A 179 -7.35 -10.73 -32.32
CA ILE A 179 -6.30 -9.69 -32.14
C ILE A 179 -6.40 -9.04 -30.74
N LYS A 180 -7.62 -8.87 -30.22
CA LYS A 180 -7.85 -8.35 -28.87
C LYS A 180 -7.20 -9.20 -27.78
N GLN A 181 -7.32 -10.54 -27.88
CA GLN A 181 -6.73 -11.47 -26.93
C GLN A 181 -5.21 -11.43 -26.99
N LEU A 182 -4.64 -11.39 -28.19
CA LEU A 182 -3.21 -11.27 -28.38
C LEU A 182 -2.69 -9.95 -27.79
N ALA A 183 -3.39 -8.84 -28.02
CA ALA A 183 -3.02 -7.55 -27.45
C ALA A 183 -3.12 -7.54 -25.91
N TRP A 184 -4.16 -8.16 -25.35
CA TRP A 184 -4.31 -8.35 -23.92
C TRP A 184 -3.20 -9.22 -23.31
N MET A 185 -2.87 -10.34 -23.95
CA MET A 185 -1.76 -11.22 -23.53
C MET A 185 -0.41 -10.52 -23.64
N ALA A 186 -0.19 -9.73 -24.70
CA ALA A 186 1.01 -8.94 -24.86
C ALA A 186 1.12 -7.88 -23.76
N HIS A 187 0.04 -7.15 -23.47
CA HIS A 187 0.02 -6.12 -22.43
C HIS A 187 0.31 -6.69 -21.04
N THR A 188 -0.39 -7.76 -20.65
CA THR A 188 -0.17 -8.46 -19.37
C THR A 188 1.24 -9.08 -19.30
N GLY A 189 1.72 -9.64 -20.40
CA GLY A 189 3.09 -10.12 -20.55
C GLY A 189 4.13 -9.02 -20.32
N ILE A 190 3.98 -7.86 -20.96
CA ILE A 190 4.87 -6.69 -20.78
C ILE A 190 4.89 -6.24 -19.32
N ILE A 191 3.73 -6.16 -18.67
CA ILE A 191 3.65 -5.79 -17.25
C ILE A 191 4.38 -6.83 -16.38
N GLY A 192 4.19 -8.12 -16.65
CA GLY A 192 4.92 -9.20 -15.96
C GLY A 192 6.42 -9.09 -16.12
N ALA A 193 6.90 -8.71 -17.31
CA ALA A 193 8.31 -8.48 -17.57
C ALA A 193 8.86 -7.30 -16.76
N VAL A 194 8.13 -6.18 -16.72
CA VAL A 194 8.52 -4.97 -15.96
C VAL A 194 8.54 -5.23 -14.46
N ILE A 195 7.63 -6.07 -13.95
CA ILE A 195 7.55 -6.43 -12.52
C ILE A 195 8.54 -7.53 -12.15
N ALA A 196 9.11 -8.28 -13.11
CA ALA A 196 9.99 -9.42 -12.85
C ALA A 196 11.15 -9.16 -11.87
N PRO A 197 11.86 -8.00 -11.87
CA PRO A 197 12.92 -7.74 -10.91
C PRO A 197 12.46 -7.74 -9.45
N ILE A 198 11.18 -7.48 -9.19
CA ILE A 198 10.60 -7.47 -7.85
C ILE A 198 10.59 -8.87 -7.24
N CYS A 199 10.61 -9.93 -8.06
CA CYS A 199 10.73 -11.30 -7.58
C CYS A 199 12.05 -11.57 -6.83
N PHE A 200 13.08 -10.74 -7.00
CA PHE A 200 14.31 -10.82 -6.21
C PHE A 200 14.15 -10.43 -4.74
N LEU A 201 13.02 -9.80 -4.35
CA LEU A 201 12.71 -9.52 -2.94
C LEU A 201 12.44 -10.79 -2.11
N GLY A 202 12.28 -11.94 -2.76
CA GLY A 202 12.20 -13.26 -2.13
C GLY A 202 10.80 -13.87 -2.13
N GLY A 203 10.73 -15.16 -2.45
CA GLY A 203 9.49 -15.93 -2.58
C GLY A 203 8.52 -15.79 -1.39
N PRO A 204 8.96 -16.00 -0.13
CA PRO A 204 8.08 -15.91 1.04
C PRO A 204 7.44 -14.52 1.24
N LEU A 205 8.13 -13.46 0.83
CA LEU A 205 7.59 -12.10 0.91
C LEU A 205 6.51 -11.89 -0.16
N LEU A 206 6.79 -12.31 -1.39
CA LEU A 206 5.85 -12.23 -2.50
C LEU A 206 4.58 -13.04 -2.23
N THR A 207 4.68 -14.27 -1.71
CA THR A 207 3.51 -15.09 -1.40
C THR A 207 2.65 -14.46 -0.30
N ARG A 208 3.25 -13.88 0.73
CA ARG A 208 2.51 -13.16 1.78
C ARG A 208 1.81 -11.92 1.23
N ALA A 209 2.52 -11.13 0.43
CA ALA A 209 1.92 -9.96 -0.23
C ALA A 209 0.73 -10.38 -1.11
N ALA A 210 0.89 -11.44 -1.92
CA ALA A 210 -0.17 -11.95 -2.78
C ALA A 210 -1.39 -12.43 -1.98
N LEU A 211 -1.19 -13.15 -0.86
CA LEU A 211 -2.28 -13.58 0.02
C LEU A 211 -3.01 -12.40 0.65
N TYR A 212 -2.29 -11.37 1.13
CA TYR A 212 -2.91 -10.18 1.69
C TYR A 212 -3.68 -9.39 0.63
N THR A 213 -3.12 -9.26 -0.57
CA THR A 213 -3.82 -8.64 -1.70
C THR A 213 -5.07 -9.42 -2.08
N ALA A 214 -5.02 -10.75 -2.15
CA ALA A 214 -6.20 -11.57 -2.42
C ALA A 214 -7.31 -11.36 -1.36
N GLY A 215 -6.93 -11.27 -0.08
CA GLY A 215 -7.86 -10.95 1.01
C GLY A 215 -8.46 -9.55 0.87
N VAL A 216 -7.67 -8.55 0.53
CA VAL A 216 -8.13 -7.16 0.30
C VAL A 216 -9.09 -7.11 -0.89
N ILE A 217 -8.73 -7.70 -2.02
CA ILE A 217 -9.57 -7.75 -3.23
C ILE A 217 -10.89 -8.47 -2.93
N GLY A 218 -10.84 -9.66 -2.32
CA GLY A 218 -12.03 -10.42 -1.98
C GLY A 218 -12.93 -9.67 -0.99
N GLY A 219 -12.35 -9.04 0.03
CA GLY A 219 -13.10 -8.24 1.00
C GLY A 219 -13.77 -7.03 0.36
N LEU A 220 -13.03 -6.24 -0.43
CA LEU A 220 -13.55 -5.04 -1.08
C LEU A 220 -14.58 -5.37 -2.18
N SER A 221 -14.37 -6.44 -2.95
CA SER A 221 -15.37 -6.92 -3.91
C SER A 221 -16.65 -7.37 -3.20
N THR A 222 -16.55 -7.97 -2.00
CA THR A 222 -17.72 -8.31 -1.19
C THR A 222 -18.46 -7.05 -0.73
N VAL A 223 -17.75 -6.01 -0.27
CA VAL A 223 -18.37 -4.71 0.05
C VAL A 223 -19.08 -4.13 -1.18
N ALA A 224 -18.44 -4.17 -2.35
CA ALA A 224 -19.02 -3.66 -3.59
C ALA A 224 -20.32 -4.37 -3.98
N MET A 225 -20.39 -5.68 -3.75
CA MET A 225 -21.57 -6.51 -4.00
C MET A 225 -22.69 -6.26 -2.98
N CYS A 226 -22.36 -6.05 -1.71
CA CYS A 226 -23.35 -5.78 -0.67
C CYS A 226 -23.86 -4.33 -0.72
N ALA A 227 -23.05 -3.38 -1.18
CA ALA A 227 -23.44 -1.99 -1.20
C ALA A 227 -24.31 -1.63 -2.42
N PRO A 228 -25.21 -0.63 -2.30
CA PRO A 228 -25.97 -0.12 -3.43
C PRO A 228 -25.06 0.46 -4.51
N SER A 229 -25.31 0.11 -5.79
CA SER A 229 -24.47 0.49 -6.93
C SER A 229 -24.33 2.00 -7.13
N ASP A 230 -25.35 2.78 -6.77
CA ASP A 230 -25.36 4.23 -7.07
C ASP A 230 -24.37 5.03 -6.22
N LYS A 231 -23.91 4.49 -5.08
CA LYS A 231 -23.08 5.25 -4.14
C LYS A 231 -21.64 5.38 -4.63
N PHE A 232 -21.01 4.29 -5.05
CA PHE A 232 -19.62 4.36 -5.50
C PHE A 232 -19.49 4.79 -6.95
N LEU A 233 -20.46 4.49 -7.82
CA LEU A 233 -20.48 5.01 -9.20
C LEU A 233 -20.40 6.55 -9.27
N LYS A 234 -20.97 7.27 -8.28
CA LYS A 234 -20.88 8.74 -8.20
C LYS A 234 -19.51 9.25 -7.74
N MET A 235 -18.62 8.37 -7.26
CA MET A 235 -17.30 8.75 -6.74
C MET A 235 -16.22 8.85 -7.82
N ALA A 236 -16.53 8.57 -9.09
CA ALA A 236 -15.56 8.65 -10.19
C ALA A 236 -14.81 10.00 -10.25
N GLY A 237 -15.51 11.11 -10.02
CA GLY A 237 -14.92 12.47 -10.03
C GLY A 237 -13.83 12.64 -8.96
N PRO A 238 -14.15 12.55 -7.66
CA PRO A 238 -13.14 12.62 -6.59
C PRO A 238 -12.01 11.59 -6.73
N LEU A 239 -12.33 10.39 -7.20
CA LEU A 239 -11.35 9.32 -7.37
C LEU A 239 -10.33 9.62 -8.48
N SER A 240 -10.77 10.26 -9.57
CA SER A 240 -9.89 10.75 -10.64
C SER A 240 -8.93 11.84 -10.16
N ILE A 241 -9.37 12.74 -9.27
CA ILE A 241 -8.52 13.76 -8.65
C ILE A 241 -7.47 13.09 -7.77
N GLY A 242 -7.89 12.13 -6.94
CA GLY A 242 -6.98 11.35 -6.10
C GLY A 242 -5.93 10.58 -6.92
N LEU A 243 -6.31 10.05 -8.09
CA LEU A 243 -5.37 9.42 -9.03
C LEU A 243 -4.30 10.40 -9.51
N GLY A 244 -4.70 11.62 -9.89
CA GLY A 244 -3.75 12.67 -10.26
C GLY A 244 -2.74 12.98 -9.15
N VAL A 245 -3.22 13.10 -7.90
CA VAL A 245 -2.36 13.33 -6.72
C VAL A 245 -1.37 12.19 -6.50
N VAL A 246 -1.85 10.95 -6.52
CA VAL A 246 -0.99 9.76 -6.32
C VAL A 246 -0.02 9.58 -7.48
N PHE A 247 -0.43 9.89 -8.70
CA PHE A 247 0.42 9.83 -9.89
C PHE A 247 1.55 10.87 -9.82
N VAL A 248 1.23 12.13 -9.55
CA VAL A 248 2.23 13.20 -9.37
C VAL A 248 3.16 12.88 -8.20
N SER A 249 2.63 12.34 -7.11
CA SER A 249 3.46 11.92 -5.97
C SER A 249 4.41 10.78 -6.35
N SER A 250 3.93 9.80 -7.13
CA SER A 250 4.74 8.68 -7.60
C SER A 250 5.85 9.16 -8.57
N LEU A 251 5.54 10.08 -9.48
CA LEU A 251 6.55 10.71 -10.35
C LEU A 251 7.54 11.55 -9.53
N GLY A 252 7.06 12.28 -8.53
CA GLY A 252 7.92 13.09 -7.66
C GLY A 252 8.97 12.27 -6.90
N THR A 253 8.66 11.01 -6.55
CA THR A 253 9.66 10.11 -5.93
C THR A 253 10.82 9.73 -6.86
N LEU A 254 10.70 9.94 -8.18
CA LEU A 254 11.81 9.75 -9.12
C LEU A 254 12.82 10.89 -9.05
N PHE A 255 12.38 12.10 -8.72
CA PHE A 255 13.22 13.30 -8.68
C PHE A 255 13.69 13.64 -7.26
N LEU A 256 12.93 13.26 -6.24
CA LEU A 256 13.20 13.60 -4.85
C LEU A 256 13.54 12.34 -4.05
N PRO A 257 14.75 12.27 -3.46
CA PRO A 257 15.15 11.12 -2.69
C PRO A 257 14.29 11.02 -1.42
N PRO A 258 13.92 9.79 -0.99
CA PRO A 258 13.08 9.56 0.19
C PRO A 258 13.76 9.97 1.51
N THR A 259 15.03 10.40 1.46
CA THR A 259 15.79 10.94 2.59
C THR A 259 15.46 12.40 2.92
N THR A 260 14.73 13.11 2.06
CA THR A 260 14.24 14.46 2.32
C THR A 260 12.84 14.42 2.93
N ALA A 261 12.45 15.42 3.70
CA ALA A 261 11.11 15.51 4.28
C ALA A 261 10.01 15.54 3.21
N LEU A 262 10.26 16.23 2.10
CA LEU A 262 9.38 16.23 0.92
C LEU A 262 9.35 14.86 0.24
N GLY A 263 10.51 14.25 -0.03
CA GLY A 263 10.57 12.93 -0.67
C GLY A 263 9.90 11.85 0.17
N ALA A 264 10.09 11.87 1.50
CA ALA A 264 9.43 10.96 2.43
C ALA A 264 7.90 11.15 2.47
N SER A 265 7.41 12.38 2.36
CA SER A 265 5.96 12.64 2.33
C SER A 265 5.33 12.21 1.01
N LEU A 266 5.97 12.47 -0.14
CA LEU A 266 5.51 11.96 -1.45
C LEU A 266 5.55 10.45 -1.52
N TYR A 267 6.59 9.82 -0.95
CA TYR A 267 6.70 8.37 -0.89
C TYR A 267 5.64 7.77 0.03
N SER A 268 5.38 8.35 1.20
CA SER A 268 4.29 7.91 2.07
C SER A 268 2.92 8.08 1.40
N LEU A 269 2.68 9.23 0.76
CA LEU A 269 1.44 9.51 0.04
C LEU A 269 1.25 8.57 -1.15
N SER A 270 2.30 8.29 -1.91
CA SER A 270 2.23 7.33 -3.01
C SER A 270 1.88 5.94 -2.45
N ILE A 271 2.62 5.42 -1.47
CA ILE A 271 2.43 4.07 -0.94
C ILE A 271 1.12 3.90 -0.18
N TYR A 272 0.88 4.65 0.90
CA TYR A 272 -0.29 4.47 1.75
C TYR A 272 -1.54 5.11 1.14
N GLY A 273 -1.41 6.34 0.62
CA GLY A 273 -2.53 7.04 -0.03
C GLY A 273 -2.95 6.33 -1.32
N GLY A 274 -1.99 5.91 -2.14
CA GLY A 274 -2.26 5.11 -3.33
C GLY A 274 -2.91 3.77 -3.01
N LEU A 275 -2.53 3.09 -1.92
CA LEU A 275 -3.16 1.82 -1.54
C LEU A 275 -4.65 2.01 -1.23
N ILE A 276 -5.00 3.06 -0.49
CA ILE A 276 -6.40 3.41 -0.19
C ILE A 276 -7.14 3.78 -1.48
N LEU A 277 -6.51 4.61 -2.33
CA LEU A 277 -7.09 5.04 -3.59
C LEU A 277 -7.42 3.86 -4.51
N PHE A 278 -6.47 2.96 -4.76
CA PHE A 278 -6.69 1.80 -5.62
C PHE A 278 -7.64 0.79 -5.00
N SER A 279 -7.70 0.70 -3.67
CA SER A 279 -8.74 -0.07 -2.98
C SER A 279 -10.14 0.50 -3.26
N MET A 280 -10.28 1.82 -3.30
CA MET A 280 -11.53 2.49 -3.68
C MET A 280 -11.84 2.37 -5.18
N PHE A 281 -10.82 2.40 -6.06
CA PHE A 281 -10.99 2.12 -7.49
C PHE A 281 -11.47 0.70 -7.74
N LEU A 282 -10.90 -0.30 -7.07
CA LEU A 282 -11.38 -1.68 -7.19
C LEU A 282 -12.87 -1.80 -6.83
N LEU A 283 -13.30 -1.11 -5.79
CA LEU A 283 -14.68 -1.10 -5.33
C LEU A 283 -15.59 -0.39 -6.36
N TYR A 284 -15.15 0.76 -6.89
CA TYR A 284 -15.82 1.46 -8.00
C TYR A 284 -15.92 0.58 -9.25
N ASP A 285 -14.82 -0.04 -9.67
CA ASP A 285 -14.72 -0.86 -10.87
C ASP A 285 -15.60 -2.11 -10.75
N THR A 286 -15.66 -2.73 -9.57
CA THR A 286 -16.57 -3.86 -9.32
C THR A 286 -18.03 -3.45 -9.58
N GLN A 287 -18.45 -2.29 -9.08
CA GLN A 287 -19.81 -1.79 -9.34
C GLN A 287 -20.01 -1.33 -10.78
N HIS A 288 -18.98 -0.74 -11.39
CA HIS A 288 -18.99 -0.34 -12.78
C HIS A 288 -19.17 -1.53 -13.71
N ILE A 289 -18.46 -2.64 -13.46
CA ILE A 289 -18.59 -3.90 -14.23
C ILE A 289 -20.02 -4.42 -14.17
N ILE A 290 -20.61 -4.48 -12.98
CA ILE A 290 -21.99 -4.97 -12.77
C ILE A 290 -22.98 -4.08 -13.53
N ARG A 291 -22.86 -2.75 -13.35
CA ARG A 291 -23.76 -1.80 -13.99
C ARG A 291 -23.62 -1.81 -15.51
N ASN A 292 -22.38 -1.86 -16.00
CA ASN A 292 -22.08 -1.95 -17.42
C ASN A 292 -22.66 -3.25 -18.00
N ALA A 293 -22.52 -4.39 -17.32
CA ALA A 293 -23.10 -5.66 -17.78
C ALA A 293 -24.63 -5.63 -17.88
N GLN A 294 -25.31 -4.92 -16.96
CA GLN A 294 -26.76 -4.76 -16.95
C GLN A 294 -27.29 -3.80 -18.03
N VAL A 295 -26.64 -2.63 -18.17
CA VAL A 295 -27.12 -1.54 -19.04
C VAL A 295 -26.74 -1.77 -20.50
N HIS A 296 -25.66 -2.52 -20.76
CA HIS A 296 -25.20 -2.73 -22.14
C HIS A 296 -26.26 -3.51 -22.94
N PRO A 297 -26.66 -3.00 -24.12
CA PRO A 297 -27.74 -3.60 -24.89
C PRO A 297 -27.44 -5.05 -25.28
N VAL A 298 -28.50 -5.85 -25.41
CA VAL A 298 -28.42 -7.27 -25.78
C VAL A 298 -28.28 -7.43 -27.30
N TYR A 299 -28.94 -6.58 -28.08
CA TYR A 299 -28.87 -6.61 -29.53
C TYR A 299 -27.67 -5.78 -30.02
N HIS A 300 -26.82 -6.43 -30.81
CA HIS A 300 -25.74 -5.77 -31.54
C HIS A 300 -26.34 -5.11 -32.77
N ASP A 301 -26.63 -3.82 -32.67
CA ASP A 301 -26.76 -2.99 -33.87
C ASP A 301 -25.35 -2.62 -34.35
N GLU A 302 -25.10 -2.48 -35.65
CA GLU A 302 -23.77 -2.13 -36.18
C GLU A 302 -23.25 -0.78 -35.63
N SER A 303 -24.17 0.04 -35.12
CA SER A 303 -23.88 1.31 -34.45
C SER A 303 -23.37 1.17 -33.00
N ILE A 304 -23.53 0.02 -32.34
CA ILE A 304 -23.22 -0.18 -30.92
C ILE A 304 -22.09 -1.19 -30.75
N ARG A 305 -20.98 -0.75 -30.14
CA ARG A 305 -19.84 -1.63 -29.85
C ARG A 305 -20.27 -2.81 -28.96
N PRO A 306 -19.77 -4.03 -29.22
CA PRO A 306 -20.05 -5.19 -28.38
C PRO A 306 -19.51 -4.97 -26.96
N TYR A 307 -20.12 -5.65 -25.99
CA TYR A 307 -19.63 -5.64 -24.61
C TYR A 307 -18.18 -6.13 -24.60
N ASP A 308 -17.27 -5.36 -24.01
CA ASP A 308 -15.84 -5.66 -23.99
C ASP A 308 -15.43 -6.14 -22.58
N PRO A 309 -15.42 -7.46 -22.33
CA PRO A 309 -15.05 -8.00 -21.03
C PRO A 309 -13.57 -7.75 -20.71
N ILE A 310 -12.71 -7.63 -21.72
CA ILE A 310 -11.25 -7.43 -21.55
C ILE A 310 -10.95 -6.02 -21.09
N LYS A 311 -11.61 -5.01 -21.68
CA LYS A 311 -11.44 -3.62 -21.24
C LYS A 311 -11.79 -3.45 -19.77
N ASN A 312 -12.93 -4.01 -19.35
CA ASN A 312 -13.37 -4.01 -17.97
C ASN A 312 -12.38 -4.80 -17.06
N ALA A 313 -11.86 -5.94 -17.54
CA ALA A 313 -10.90 -6.75 -16.80
C ALA A 313 -9.54 -6.05 -16.61
N ILE A 314 -9.08 -5.28 -17.60
CA ILE A 314 -7.82 -4.52 -17.52
C ILE A 314 -7.88 -3.50 -16.37
N SER A 315 -9.02 -2.82 -16.17
CA SER A 315 -9.16 -1.81 -15.11
C SER A 315 -8.96 -2.43 -13.71
N ILE A 316 -9.76 -3.46 -13.38
CA ILE A 316 -9.66 -4.17 -12.09
C ILE A 316 -8.31 -4.89 -11.91
N TYR A 317 -7.70 -5.35 -13.01
CA TYR A 317 -6.35 -5.94 -13.01
C TYR A 317 -5.28 -4.91 -12.64
N LEU A 318 -5.32 -3.70 -13.19
CA LEU A 318 -4.36 -2.65 -12.89
C LEU A 318 -4.50 -2.17 -11.43
N ASP A 319 -5.72 -2.04 -10.93
CA ASP A 319 -5.95 -1.74 -9.51
C ASP A 319 -5.38 -2.82 -8.59
N THR A 320 -5.64 -4.09 -8.94
CA THR A 320 -5.11 -5.26 -8.24
C THR A 320 -3.58 -5.25 -8.19
N LEU A 321 -2.92 -4.98 -9.32
CA LEU A 321 -1.46 -4.89 -9.36
C LEU A 321 -0.93 -3.72 -8.53
N ASN A 322 -1.58 -2.55 -8.60
CA ASN A 322 -1.18 -1.41 -7.81
C ASN A 322 -1.32 -1.68 -6.30
N ILE A 323 -2.39 -2.35 -5.88
CA ILE A 323 -2.58 -2.80 -4.49
C ILE A 323 -1.47 -3.79 -4.12
N PHE A 324 -1.19 -4.79 -4.96
CA PHE A 324 -0.14 -5.80 -4.72
C PHE A 324 1.24 -5.17 -4.53
N LEU A 325 1.67 -4.32 -5.45
CA LEU A 325 2.99 -3.68 -5.41
C LEU A 325 3.15 -2.81 -4.17
N ARG A 326 2.07 -2.13 -3.74
CA ARG A 326 2.08 -1.29 -2.53
C ARG A 326 2.13 -2.12 -1.26
N ILE A 327 1.32 -3.18 -1.15
CA ILE A 327 1.39 -4.12 -0.02
C ILE A 327 2.78 -4.75 0.06
N LEU A 328 3.32 -5.21 -1.06
CA LEU A 328 4.65 -5.78 -1.14
C LEU A 328 5.73 -4.80 -0.66
N THR A 329 5.64 -3.54 -1.08
CA THR A 329 6.57 -2.47 -0.66
C THR A 329 6.46 -2.15 0.84
N ILE A 330 5.24 -2.15 1.39
CA ILE A 330 5.01 -1.99 2.83
C ILE A 330 5.64 -3.14 3.61
N LEU A 331 5.48 -4.38 3.13
CA LEU A 331 6.05 -5.56 3.78
C LEU A 331 7.58 -5.62 3.67
N SER A 332 8.14 -5.25 2.52
CA SER A 332 9.60 -5.21 2.31
C SER A 332 10.26 -4.17 3.23
N THR A 333 9.64 -3.01 3.38
CA THR A 333 10.14 -1.92 4.23
C THR A 333 9.93 -2.22 5.73
N GLY A 334 8.80 -2.84 6.09
CA GLY A 334 8.47 -3.20 7.48
C GLY A 334 9.31 -4.35 8.05
N GLY A 335 9.80 -5.27 7.22
CA GLY A 335 10.64 -6.39 7.64
C GLY A 335 12.07 -6.01 8.05
N SER A 336 12.60 -4.91 7.52
CA SER A 336 13.97 -4.44 7.78
C SER A 336 14.16 -3.90 9.22
N ASN A 337 13.12 -3.30 9.82
CA ASN A 337 13.19 -2.72 11.16
C ASN A 337 13.12 -3.72 12.32
N ARG A 338 12.97 -5.03 12.06
CA ARG A 338 13.01 -6.08 13.10
C ARG A 338 14.41 -6.68 13.32
N ARG A 339 15.42 -6.24 12.57
CA ARG A 339 16.81 -6.71 12.66
C ARG A 339 17.81 -5.65 13.14
N LYS A 340 17.32 -4.58 13.77
CA LYS A 340 18.15 -3.62 14.51
C LYS A 340 17.80 -3.66 15.98
#